data_AF-A0A7S1ZQM6-F1
#
_entry.id   AF-A0A7S1ZQM6-F1
#
_cell.length_a   1.000
_cell.length_b   1.000
_cell.length_c   1.000
_cell.angle_alpha   90.00
_cell.angle_beta   90.00
_cell.angle_gamma   90.00
#
_symmetry.space_group_name_H-M   'P 1'
#
loop_
_entity.id
_entity.type
_entity.pdbx_description
1 polymer ?
#
loop_
_entity_poly.entity_id
_entity_poly.type
_entity_poly.pdbx_seq_one_letter_code
_entity_poly.pdbx_strand_id
1 'polypeptide(L)'
;AAATTGKTKAATAAAATTTSDAAKGDDDGSGGATEIAWLMAFPMSGATFVLRLASALKPTQEIMAVNSVPFGMPHDPVFDDSPQGPFYIDLGDVEGKEESKEKGRYALTQTSCAGVCLPPCPPGAFIETLLTFDAGCRSTAWFDETDGVLKYGMYGASRVSKAVHVVRDPLSNVVSRFRAHWRYHVDRPNETKYTNDKAGFAQFCKDSDALNEAEERDLKFFPPDVEALMEKVPCRDEFFKYVQWHNLAFEEGDYRDLSHNVVYYEDFDGESGKDPGQAMQKLGVFLNLLEEGDTVEIKGMPEFRGASMYHSYYTEEQTAAIWAFLEAVALPSTWKTIARYQNLGGNVA
;
A
#
# COMPACT_ATOMS: atom_id res chain seq x y z
N ALA A 1 -11.04 32.30 52.05
CA ALA A 1 -9.74 31.89 52.66
C ALA A 1 -9.67 30.38 52.59
N ALA A 2 -8.69 29.71 51.99
CA ALA A 2 -7.37 30.12 51.52
C ALA A 2 -7.11 29.52 50.12
N ALA A 3 -6.39 30.29 49.31
CA ALA A 3 -5.89 29.89 48.02
C ALA A 3 -4.63 29.04 48.21
N THR A 4 -4.50 27.94 47.46
CA THR A 4 -3.24 27.19 47.40
C THR A 4 -2.84 27.02 45.94
N THR A 5 -1.85 27.82 45.56
CA THR A 5 -1.14 27.81 44.28
C THR A 5 -0.16 26.64 44.21
N GLY A 6 -0.34 25.72 43.26
CA GLY A 6 0.62 24.67 42.92
C GLY A 6 1.31 24.98 41.60
N LYS A 7 2.61 25.34 41.66
CA LYS A 7 3.49 25.64 40.52
C LYS A 7 3.83 24.38 39.72
N THR A 8 3.64 24.45 38.41
CA THR A 8 4.18 23.55 37.39
C THR A 8 5.70 23.71 37.29
N LYS A 9 6.44 22.59 37.29
CA LYS A 9 7.87 22.54 36.98
C LYS A 9 8.04 21.79 35.66
N ALA A 10 8.37 22.52 34.61
CA ALA A 10 8.75 21.98 33.32
C ALA A 10 10.08 21.21 33.46
N ALA A 11 10.09 19.95 33.04
CA ALA A 11 11.29 19.15 32.89
C ALA A 11 11.70 19.18 31.41
N THR A 12 12.79 19.88 31.14
CA THR A 12 13.52 19.87 29.86
C THR A 12 14.20 18.52 29.70
N ALA A 13 13.74 17.71 28.75
CA ALA A 13 14.44 16.50 28.32
C ALA A 13 15.51 16.90 27.30
N ALA A 14 16.78 16.69 27.66
CA ALA A 14 17.91 16.84 26.76
C ALA A 14 17.93 15.66 25.78
N ALA A 15 17.99 15.99 24.49
CA ALA A 15 18.19 15.03 23.41
C ALA A 15 19.59 14.42 23.51
N ALA A 16 19.67 13.12 23.78
CA ALA A 16 20.87 12.33 23.58
C ALA A 16 20.92 11.90 22.12
N THR A 17 21.81 12.53 21.34
CA THR A 17 22.14 12.12 19.98
C THR A 17 23.04 10.89 20.06
N THR A 18 22.44 9.70 19.98
CA THR A 18 23.17 8.47 19.67
C THR A 18 23.32 8.38 18.15
N THR A 19 24.51 8.70 17.66
CA THR A 19 24.95 8.33 16.31
C THR A 19 25.13 6.82 16.25
N SER A 20 24.19 6.11 15.63
CA SER A 20 24.39 4.73 15.21
C SER A 20 25.15 4.75 13.88
N ASP A 21 26.45 4.44 13.95
CA ASP A 21 27.24 4.09 12.78
C ASP A 21 26.74 2.73 12.26
N ALA A 22 25.77 2.77 11.35
CA ALA A 22 25.42 1.62 10.53
C ALA A 22 26.59 1.33 9.60
N ALA A 23 27.31 0.24 9.88
CA ALA A 23 28.38 -0.25 9.04
C ALA A 23 27.82 -0.59 7.65
N LYS A 24 28.19 0.23 6.65
CA LYS A 24 28.11 -0.13 5.23
C LYS A 24 29.06 -1.31 5.01
N GLY A 25 28.50 -2.52 4.92
CA GLY A 25 29.20 -3.67 4.38
C GLY A 25 29.33 -3.50 2.87
N ASP A 26 30.56 -3.52 2.37
CA ASP A 26 30.85 -3.61 0.95
C ASP A 26 30.35 -4.97 0.42
N ASP A 27 29.53 -4.88 -0.62
CA ASP A 27 28.80 -5.95 -1.27
C ASP A 27 29.72 -6.67 -2.27
N ASP A 28 30.46 -7.68 -1.80
CA ASP A 28 31.06 -8.65 -2.72
C ASP A 28 29.96 -9.60 -3.20
N GLY A 29 29.91 -9.89 -4.50
CA GLY A 29 28.85 -10.67 -5.15
C GLY A 29 28.85 -12.17 -4.80
N SER A 30 29.01 -12.53 -3.52
CA SER A 30 28.95 -13.91 -3.03
C SER A 30 27.64 -14.17 -2.28
N GLY A 31 26.73 -14.91 -2.93
CA GLY A 31 25.68 -15.75 -2.31
C GLY A 31 25.05 -15.27 -0.99
N GLY A 32 24.70 -13.99 -0.87
CA GLY A 32 24.02 -13.45 0.30
C GLY A 32 22.68 -14.13 0.53
N ALA A 33 22.28 -14.30 1.80
CA ALA A 33 20.95 -14.79 2.11
C ALA A 33 19.91 -13.81 1.53
N THR A 34 18.88 -14.33 0.86
CA THR A 34 17.77 -13.52 0.35
C THR A 34 17.18 -12.66 1.47
N GLU A 35 16.89 -11.40 1.19
CA GLU A 35 16.23 -10.48 2.12
C GLU A 35 14.82 -10.15 1.61
N ILE A 36 13.97 -9.56 2.47
CA ILE A 36 12.65 -9.09 2.08
C ILE A 36 12.75 -7.61 1.71
N ALA A 37 12.27 -7.30 0.49
CA ALA A 37 11.84 -5.96 0.14
C ALA A 37 10.31 -5.95 0.16
N TRP A 38 9.68 -5.16 1.03
CA TRP A 38 8.23 -5.04 0.98
C TRP A 38 7.79 -4.27 -0.26
N LEU A 39 6.78 -4.77 -0.95
CA LEU A 39 5.95 -3.97 -1.84
C LEU A 39 4.69 -3.59 -1.07
N MET A 40 4.77 -2.45 -0.39
CA MET A 40 3.68 -1.91 0.41
C MET A 40 2.72 -1.17 -0.52
N ALA A 41 1.48 -1.65 -0.60
CA ALA A 41 0.45 -1.00 -1.38
C ALA A 41 -0.90 -1.07 -0.68
N PHE A 42 -1.55 0.08 -0.52
CA PHE A 42 -2.96 0.10 -0.18
C PHE A 42 -3.75 -0.64 -1.28
N PRO A 43 -4.81 -1.39 -0.97
CA PRO A 43 -5.46 -2.22 -1.98
C PRO A 43 -5.92 -1.39 -3.18
N MET A 44 -5.83 -2.01 -4.36
CA MET A 44 -6.14 -1.37 -5.64
C MET A 44 -5.21 -0.21 -6.04
N SER A 45 -4.05 -0.04 -5.39
CA SER A 45 -3.01 0.93 -5.81
C SER A 45 -2.09 0.43 -6.92
N GLY A 46 -2.29 -0.79 -7.43
CA GLY A 46 -1.51 -1.34 -8.56
C GLY A 46 -0.32 -2.21 -8.17
N ALA A 47 -0.31 -2.79 -6.97
CA ALA A 47 0.75 -3.68 -6.50
C ALA A 47 1.11 -4.80 -7.51
N THR A 48 0.09 -5.49 -8.05
CA THR A 48 0.29 -6.57 -9.03
C THR A 48 0.96 -6.07 -10.31
N PHE A 49 0.66 -4.83 -10.74
CA PHE A 49 1.30 -4.23 -11.90
C PHE A 49 2.79 -3.96 -11.61
N VAL A 50 3.11 -3.37 -10.45
CA VAL A 50 4.50 -3.12 -10.03
C VAL A 50 5.30 -4.41 -9.85
N LEU A 51 4.70 -5.47 -9.27
CA LEU A 51 5.33 -6.79 -9.21
C LEU A 51 5.69 -7.33 -10.59
N ARG A 52 4.75 -7.26 -11.54
CA ARG A 52 4.99 -7.73 -12.92
C ARG A 52 6.07 -6.91 -13.61
N LEU A 53 6.12 -5.60 -13.39
CA LEU A 53 7.19 -4.76 -13.89
C LEU A 53 8.55 -5.17 -13.33
N ALA A 54 8.65 -5.37 -12.01
CA ALA A 54 9.89 -5.83 -11.39
C ALA A 54 10.35 -7.18 -11.97
N SER A 55 9.42 -8.13 -12.15
CA SER A 55 9.71 -9.43 -12.76
C SER A 55 10.18 -9.32 -14.20
N ALA A 56 9.67 -8.36 -14.98
CA ALA A 56 10.10 -8.12 -16.35
C ALA A 56 11.52 -7.53 -16.45
N LEU A 57 12.03 -6.88 -15.40
CA LEU A 57 13.40 -6.34 -15.37
C LEU A 57 14.46 -7.43 -15.31
N LYS A 58 14.17 -8.53 -14.61
CA LYS A 58 15.04 -9.72 -14.48
C LYS A 58 14.19 -10.99 -14.53
N PRO A 59 13.76 -11.44 -15.73
CA PRO A 59 12.89 -12.60 -15.88
C PRO A 59 13.54 -13.92 -15.42
N THR A 60 14.87 -13.93 -15.26
CA THR A 60 15.65 -15.06 -14.77
C THR A 60 15.80 -15.08 -13.24
N GLN A 61 15.14 -14.20 -12.47
CA GLN A 61 15.24 -14.22 -11.01
C GLN A 61 13.88 -14.42 -10.34
N GLU A 62 13.84 -15.31 -9.35
CA GLU A 62 12.70 -15.45 -8.46
C GLU A 62 12.73 -14.32 -7.43
N ILE A 63 11.96 -13.26 -7.72
CA ILE A 63 11.89 -12.07 -6.87
C ILE A 63 10.47 -11.78 -6.36
N MET A 64 9.42 -12.35 -6.95
CA MET A 64 8.04 -12.03 -6.57
C MET A 64 7.55 -12.92 -5.43
N ALA A 65 7.11 -12.30 -4.35
CA ALA A 65 6.52 -13.01 -3.22
C ALA A 65 5.24 -12.33 -2.73
N VAL A 66 4.44 -13.06 -1.95
CA VAL A 66 3.24 -12.54 -1.27
C VAL A 66 3.18 -13.03 0.16
N ASN A 67 2.55 -12.22 1.01
CA ASN A 67 2.19 -12.64 2.35
C ASN A 67 0.98 -13.60 2.37
N SER A 68 0.03 -13.39 1.46
CA SER A 68 -1.22 -14.17 1.41
C SER A 68 -1.37 -14.87 0.07
N VAL A 69 -1.45 -16.20 0.10
CA VAL A 69 -1.56 -17.03 -1.10
C VAL A 69 -3.04 -17.22 -1.44
N PRO A 70 -3.49 -16.84 -2.65
CA PRO A 70 -4.81 -17.19 -3.14
C PRO A 70 -5.07 -18.69 -3.14
N PHE A 71 -6.32 -19.07 -2.86
CA PHE A 71 -6.74 -20.46 -2.78
C PHE A 71 -6.40 -21.24 -4.06
N GLY A 72 -5.80 -22.42 -3.90
CA GLY A 72 -5.44 -23.32 -5.00
C GLY A 72 -4.18 -22.91 -5.78
N MET A 73 -3.39 -21.97 -5.28
CA MET A 73 -2.08 -21.66 -5.85
C MET A 73 -0.95 -22.39 -5.11
N PRO A 74 0.05 -22.93 -5.84
CA PRO A 74 1.29 -23.40 -5.23
C PRO A 74 1.95 -22.29 -4.42
N HIS A 75 2.59 -22.68 -3.31
CA HIS A 75 3.30 -21.74 -2.45
C HIS A 75 4.59 -22.35 -1.95
N ASP A 76 5.70 -21.76 -2.38
CA ASP A 76 7.03 -22.11 -1.91
C ASP A 76 7.49 -21.02 -0.94
N PRO A 77 7.81 -21.35 0.33
CA PRO A 77 8.28 -20.35 1.26
C PRO A 77 9.60 -19.76 0.77
N VAL A 78 9.75 -18.43 0.92
CA VAL A 78 10.99 -17.73 0.56
C VAL A 78 12.18 -18.30 1.35
N PHE A 79 11.92 -18.70 2.59
CA PHE A 79 12.91 -19.20 3.53
C PHE A 79 12.59 -20.60 4.05
N ASP A 80 13.59 -21.48 4.01
CA ASP A 80 13.46 -22.86 4.50
C ASP A 80 13.15 -22.93 6.01
N ASP A 81 13.62 -21.94 6.78
CA ASP A 81 13.41 -21.84 8.23
C ASP A 81 12.17 -21.02 8.62
N SER A 82 11.40 -20.55 7.65
CA SER A 82 10.12 -19.84 7.85
C SER A 82 9.05 -20.43 6.91
N PRO A 83 8.60 -21.68 7.14
CA PRO A 83 7.63 -22.35 6.28
C PRO A 83 6.27 -21.64 6.24
N GLN A 84 6.00 -20.77 7.21
CA GLN A 84 4.81 -19.92 7.24
C GLN A 84 4.86 -18.75 6.25
N GLY A 85 5.93 -18.58 5.47
CA GLY A 85 6.06 -17.55 4.45
C GLY A 85 7.04 -16.42 4.80
N PRO A 86 7.13 -15.37 3.96
CA PRO A 86 6.31 -15.13 2.77
C PRO A 86 6.57 -16.17 1.67
N PHE A 87 5.71 -16.22 0.64
CA PHE A 87 5.74 -17.27 -0.37
C PHE A 87 6.08 -16.70 -1.73
N TYR A 88 6.99 -17.35 -2.46
CA TYR A 88 7.19 -17.08 -3.87
C TYR A 88 5.91 -17.37 -4.65
N ILE A 89 5.64 -16.55 -5.66
CA ILE A 89 4.48 -16.71 -6.54
C ILE A 89 4.87 -16.64 -8.00
N ASP A 90 4.18 -17.45 -8.80
CA ASP A 90 4.20 -17.33 -10.25
C ASP A 90 2.95 -16.58 -10.73
N LEU A 91 3.13 -15.36 -11.23
CA LEU A 91 2.02 -14.58 -11.81
C LEU A 91 1.69 -14.96 -13.26
N GLY A 92 2.37 -15.97 -13.82
CA GLY A 92 2.19 -16.47 -15.19
C GLY A 92 2.68 -15.48 -16.27
N ASP A 93 2.71 -15.95 -17.53
CA ASP A 93 2.83 -15.20 -18.78
C ASP A 93 3.80 -13.99 -18.81
N VAL A 94 4.98 -14.11 -18.18
CA VAL A 94 6.08 -13.21 -18.53
C VAL A 94 6.80 -13.84 -19.72
N GLU A 95 6.66 -13.24 -20.90
CA GLU A 95 7.37 -13.69 -22.11
C GLU A 95 8.88 -13.80 -21.81
N GLY A 96 9.47 -14.95 -22.09
CA GLY A 96 10.89 -15.19 -21.83
C GLY A 96 11.23 -15.61 -20.40
N LYS A 97 10.24 -16.01 -19.58
CA LYS A 97 10.51 -16.69 -18.32
C LYS A 97 11.18 -18.04 -18.60
N GLU A 98 12.50 -18.07 -18.50
CA GLU A 98 13.24 -19.33 -18.38
C GLU A 98 12.89 -19.97 -17.02
N GLU A 99 12.93 -21.30 -16.93
CA GLU A 99 12.84 -22.05 -15.66
C GLU A 99 14.08 -21.76 -14.79
N SER A 100 14.30 -20.50 -14.43
CA SER A 100 15.41 -20.12 -13.57
C SER A 100 15.09 -20.45 -12.13
N LYS A 101 16.10 -20.95 -11.42
CA LYS A 101 16.10 -21.22 -9.99
C LYS A 101 16.96 -20.22 -9.20
N GLU A 102 17.44 -19.15 -9.84
CA GLU A 102 18.25 -18.16 -9.15
C GLU A 102 17.35 -17.25 -8.32
N LYS A 103 17.48 -17.37 -6.98
CA LYS A 103 16.83 -16.46 -6.05
C LYS A 103 17.49 -15.10 -6.15
N GLY A 104 16.70 -14.05 -6.31
CA GLY A 104 17.21 -12.69 -6.24
C GLY A 104 17.74 -12.36 -4.84
N ARG A 105 18.56 -11.31 -4.74
CA ARG A 105 18.98 -10.77 -3.43
C ARG A 105 17.77 -10.38 -2.58
N TYR A 106 16.74 -9.82 -3.21
CA TYR A 106 15.50 -9.43 -2.54
C TYR A 106 14.32 -10.24 -3.07
N ALA A 107 13.52 -10.78 -2.16
CA ALA A 107 12.15 -11.19 -2.44
C ALA A 107 11.23 -9.97 -2.26
N LEU A 108 10.83 -9.36 -3.37
CA LEU A 108 9.82 -8.32 -3.44
C LEU A 108 8.45 -8.88 -3.03
N THR A 109 8.12 -8.69 -1.76
CA THR A 109 6.97 -9.31 -1.10
C THR A 109 5.80 -8.34 -1.04
N GLN A 110 4.74 -8.61 -1.79
CA GLN A 110 3.51 -7.82 -1.70
C GLN A 110 2.84 -7.98 -0.35
N THR A 111 2.58 -6.83 0.28
CA THR A 111 1.84 -6.74 1.53
C THR A 111 0.89 -5.55 1.51
N SER A 112 -0.32 -5.77 2.01
CA SER A 112 -1.29 -4.70 2.28
C SER A 112 -1.25 -4.27 3.74
N CYS A 113 -0.35 -4.85 4.55
CA CYS A 113 -0.27 -4.63 5.99
C CYS A 113 -1.64 -4.82 6.69
N ALA A 114 -2.04 -3.91 7.57
CA ALA A 114 -3.29 -3.96 8.32
C ALA A 114 -4.24 -2.81 7.92
N GLY A 115 -5.49 -2.88 8.40
CA GLY A 115 -6.50 -1.83 8.22
C GLY A 115 -7.08 -1.64 6.81
N VAL A 116 -7.09 -2.69 5.98
CA VAL A 116 -7.39 -2.60 4.53
C VAL A 116 -8.72 -3.21 4.07
N CYS A 117 -9.58 -3.61 5.02
CA CYS A 117 -10.90 -4.21 4.82
C CYS A 117 -11.81 -3.46 3.83
N LEU A 118 -12.77 -4.18 3.22
CA LEU A 118 -13.89 -3.60 2.45
C LEU A 118 -15.17 -3.59 3.31
N PRO A 119 -16.15 -2.71 3.04
CA PRO A 119 -17.43 -2.69 3.76
C PRO A 119 -18.18 -4.05 3.72
N PRO A 120 -18.86 -4.45 4.81
CA PRO A 120 -18.93 -3.75 6.10
C PRO A 120 -17.60 -3.83 6.87
N CYS A 121 -17.08 -2.68 7.30
CA CYS A 121 -15.83 -2.62 8.06
C CYS A 121 -15.90 -1.51 9.11
N PRO A 122 -16.04 -1.86 10.40
CA PRO A 122 -16.15 -0.90 11.49
C PRO A 122 -14.82 -0.19 11.77
N PRO A 123 -14.84 1.00 12.39
CA PRO A 123 -13.65 1.73 12.83
C PRO A 123 -12.59 0.86 13.51
N GLY A 124 -12.98 0.00 14.45
CA GLY A 124 -12.03 -0.90 15.14
C GLY A 124 -11.31 -1.93 14.26
N ALA A 125 -11.70 -2.09 12.99
CA ALA A 125 -11.07 -3.01 12.03
C ALA A 125 -10.18 -2.30 10.99
N PHE A 126 -10.20 -0.97 10.94
CA PHE A 126 -9.32 -0.21 10.03
C PHE A 126 -8.45 0.84 10.72
N ILE A 127 -8.77 1.21 11.96
CA ILE A 127 -7.91 2.04 12.78
C ILE A 127 -6.79 1.19 13.32
N GLU A 128 -5.57 1.52 12.90
CA GLU A 128 -4.36 0.76 13.21
C GLU A 128 -3.37 1.65 13.96
N THR A 129 -2.54 1.00 14.77
CA THR A 129 -1.35 1.60 15.37
C THR A 129 -0.13 1.17 14.55
N LEU A 130 1.00 1.85 14.73
CA LEU A 130 2.27 1.43 14.13
C LEU A 130 2.60 -0.05 14.41
N LEU A 131 2.36 -0.52 15.64
CA LEU A 131 2.66 -1.91 16.03
C LEU A 131 1.74 -2.94 15.37
N THR A 132 0.44 -2.64 15.26
CA THR A 132 -0.51 -3.54 14.58
C THR A 132 -0.31 -3.50 13.07
N PHE A 133 0.10 -2.35 12.54
CA PHE A 133 0.48 -2.19 11.14
C PHE A 133 1.73 -3.00 10.78
N ASP A 134 2.83 -2.91 11.55
CA ASP A 134 4.04 -3.75 11.39
C ASP A 134 3.68 -5.25 11.43
N ALA A 135 2.89 -5.66 12.44
CA ALA A 135 2.45 -7.04 12.56
C ALA A 135 1.65 -7.48 11.33
N GLY A 136 0.76 -6.64 10.83
CA GLY A 136 0.03 -6.87 9.57
C GLY A 136 0.97 -6.97 8.36
N CYS A 137 2.00 -6.11 8.28
CA CYS A 137 2.97 -6.15 7.19
C CYS A 137 3.75 -7.47 7.12
N ARG A 138 3.90 -8.18 8.26
CA ARG A 138 4.60 -9.46 8.38
C ARG A 138 3.71 -10.69 8.46
N SER A 139 2.41 -10.48 8.62
CA SER A 139 1.43 -11.55 8.75
C SER A 139 1.27 -12.26 7.41
N THR A 140 1.16 -13.58 7.46
CA THR A 140 1.00 -14.44 6.29
C THR A 140 -0.26 -15.29 6.39
N ALA A 141 -0.81 -15.68 5.25
CA ALA A 141 -1.95 -16.59 5.17
C ALA A 141 -1.79 -17.54 3.98
N TRP A 142 -1.99 -18.84 4.21
CA TRP A 142 -1.91 -19.85 3.14
C TRP A 142 -2.87 -21.01 3.42
N PHE A 143 -3.30 -21.68 2.37
CA PHE A 143 -4.17 -22.85 2.49
C PHE A 143 -3.31 -24.11 2.55
N ASP A 144 -3.42 -24.87 3.65
CA ASP A 144 -2.76 -26.18 3.76
C ASP A 144 -3.66 -27.23 3.12
N GLU A 145 -3.22 -27.76 1.97
CA GLU A 145 -3.98 -28.76 1.23
C GLU A 145 -4.11 -30.11 1.97
N THR A 146 -3.21 -30.38 2.92
CA THR A 146 -3.19 -31.64 3.66
C THR A 146 -4.38 -31.74 4.60
N ASP A 147 -4.71 -30.66 5.29
CA ASP A 147 -5.80 -30.60 6.25
C ASP A 147 -7.02 -29.80 5.77
N GLY A 148 -6.89 -29.10 4.64
CA GLY A 148 -7.95 -28.28 4.06
C GLY A 148 -8.26 -27.02 4.87
N VAL A 149 -7.28 -26.49 5.61
CA VAL A 149 -7.47 -25.36 6.53
C VAL A 149 -6.60 -24.17 6.12
N LEU A 150 -7.20 -22.97 6.20
CA LEU A 150 -6.47 -21.70 6.10
C LEU A 150 -5.60 -21.51 7.35
N LYS A 151 -4.28 -21.45 7.15
CA LYS A 151 -3.27 -21.21 8.18
C LYS A 151 -2.85 -19.74 8.17
N TYR A 152 -2.37 -19.30 9.32
CA TYR A 152 -1.83 -17.96 9.53
C TYR A 152 -0.44 -18.07 10.16
N GLY A 153 0.41 -17.11 9.82
CA GLY A 153 1.76 -17.05 10.34
C GLY A 153 2.30 -15.63 10.36
N MET A 154 3.56 -15.52 10.76
CA MET A 154 4.28 -14.27 10.76
C MET A 154 5.77 -14.58 10.65
N TYR A 155 6.49 -13.83 9.82
CA TYR A 155 7.94 -13.93 9.72
C TYR A 155 8.65 -12.90 10.59
N GLY A 156 9.94 -13.15 10.82
CA GLY A 156 10.81 -12.32 11.65
C GLY A 156 11.03 -10.92 11.07
N ALA A 157 10.92 -9.91 11.93
CA ALA A 157 11.15 -8.51 11.60
C ALA A 157 12.52 -8.24 10.96
N SER A 158 13.57 -8.95 11.38
CA SER A 158 14.95 -8.73 10.95
C SER A 158 15.23 -9.12 9.50
N ARG A 159 14.26 -9.71 8.78
CA ARG A 159 14.42 -10.10 7.37
C ARG A 159 14.10 -8.98 6.39
N VAL A 160 13.55 -7.87 6.86
CA VAL A 160 13.06 -6.77 6.04
C VAL A 160 14.08 -5.65 6.05
N SER A 161 14.58 -5.27 4.88
CA SER A 161 15.59 -4.20 4.75
C SER A 161 15.22 -3.10 3.75
N LYS A 162 14.20 -3.33 2.91
CA LYS A 162 13.70 -2.35 1.93
C LYS A 162 12.18 -2.27 1.92
N ALA A 163 11.66 -1.09 1.55
CA ALA A 163 10.26 -0.87 1.27
C ALA A 163 10.07 -0.11 -0.05
N VAL A 164 9.31 -0.70 -0.97
CA VAL A 164 8.73 -0.06 -2.14
C VAL A 164 7.31 0.33 -1.78
N HIS A 165 7.02 1.63 -1.74
CA HIS A 165 5.72 2.18 -1.35
C HIS A 165 4.97 2.66 -2.57
N VAL A 166 3.92 1.92 -2.93
CA VAL A 166 3.09 2.22 -4.10
C VAL A 166 2.01 3.21 -3.71
N VAL A 167 2.00 4.35 -4.39
CA VAL A 167 1.02 5.41 -4.21
C VAL A 167 0.26 5.60 -5.51
N ARG A 168 -1.05 5.82 -5.37
CA ARG A 168 -1.97 6.04 -6.49
C ARG A 168 -2.73 7.35 -6.25
N ASP A 169 -3.34 7.93 -7.27
CA ASP A 169 -4.29 9.02 -7.06
C ASP A 169 -5.39 8.59 -6.04
N PRO A 170 -5.59 9.33 -4.91
CA PRO A 170 -6.54 8.95 -3.87
C PRO A 170 -7.98 8.84 -4.39
N LEU A 171 -8.40 9.74 -5.29
CA LEU A 171 -9.76 9.70 -5.86
C LEU A 171 -9.97 8.43 -6.68
N SER A 172 -8.99 8.10 -7.54
CA SER A 172 -9.04 6.92 -8.38
C SER A 172 -8.88 5.62 -7.61
N ASN A 173 -8.12 5.62 -6.50
CA ASN A 173 -7.97 4.46 -5.65
C ASN A 173 -9.30 4.09 -4.95
N VAL A 174 -10.00 5.07 -4.35
CA VAL A 174 -11.28 4.82 -3.67
C VAL A 174 -12.34 4.29 -4.64
N VAL A 175 -12.46 4.84 -5.84
CA VAL A 175 -13.37 4.29 -6.87
C VAL A 175 -12.95 2.89 -7.33
N SER A 176 -11.64 2.61 -7.39
CA SER A 176 -11.15 1.27 -7.73
C SER A 176 -11.51 0.24 -6.65
N ARG A 177 -11.48 0.63 -5.38
CA ARG A 177 -11.93 -0.22 -4.26
C ARG A 177 -13.43 -0.50 -4.33
N PHE A 178 -14.25 0.49 -4.66
CA PHE A 178 -15.66 0.27 -4.97
C PHE A 178 -15.85 -0.74 -6.10
N ARG A 179 -15.10 -0.61 -7.21
CA ARG A 179 -15.18 -1.56 -8.32
C ARG A 179 -14.74 -2.96 -7.94
N ALA A 180 -13.76 -3.11 -7.06
CA ALA A 180 -13.34 -4.40 -6.52
C ALA A 180 -14.44 -5.04 -5.66
N HIS A 181 -15.05 -4.24 -4.76
CA HIS A 181 -16.21 -4.66 -3.98
C HIS A 181 -17.37 -5.09 -4.88
N TRP A 182 -17.69 -4.30 -5.91
CA TRP A 182 -18.74 -4.63 -6.87
C TRP A 182 -18.46 -5.96 -7.57
N ARG A 183 -17.24 -6.18 -8.11
CA ARG A 183 -16.89 -7.45 -8.78
C ARG A 183 -17.05 -8.65 -7.85
N TYR A 184 -16.68 -8.52 -6.58
CA TYR A 184 -16.83 -9.59 -5.60
C TYR A 184 -18.29 -10.04 -5.43
N HIS A 185 -19.24 -9.11 -5.55
CA HIS A 185 -20.68 -9.41 -5.42
C HIS A 185 -21.38 -9.72 -6.74
N VAL A 186 -20.82 -9.40 -7.91
CA VAL A 186 -21.45 -9.68 -9.22
C VAL A 186 -21.59 -11.15 -9.52
N ASP A 187 -20.62 -11.95 -9.11
CA ASP A 187 -20.68 -13.41 -9.23
C ASP A 187 -21.69 -14.03 -8.24
N ARG A 188 -22.35 -13.19 -7.42
CA ARG A 188 -23.41 -13.52 -6.47
C ARG A 188 -24.64 -12.66 -6.77
N PRO A 189 -25.43 -12.98 -7.81
CA PRO A 189 -26.46 -12.09 -8.37
C PRO A 189 -27.55 -11.62 -7.39
N ASN A 190 -27.70 -12.25 -6.23
CA ASN A 190 -28.60 -11.81 -5.16
C ASN A 190 -27.97 -10.76 -4.21
N GLU A 191 -26.71 -10.39 -4.42
CA GLU A 191 -25.91 -9.50 -3.54
C GLU A 191 -25.49 -8.19 -4.21
N THR A 192 -25.78 -7.97 -5.50
CA THR A 192 -25.39 -6.74 -6.22
C THR A 192 -26.29 -5.55 -5.85
N LYS A 193 -25.97 -4.91 -4.73
CA LYS A 193 -26.69 -3.72 -4.23
C LYS A 193 -26.43 -2.45 -5.07
N TYR A 194 -25.31 -2.39 -5.80
CA TYR A 194 -24.84 -1.19 -6.49
C TYR A 194 -24.61 -1.44 -7.99
N THR A 195 -24.86 -0.43 -8.83
CA THR A 195 -24.49 -0.43 -10.26
C THR A 195 -23.00 -0.11 -10.45
N ASN A 196 -22.34 -0.61 -11.50
CA ASN A 196 -20.91 -0.31 -11.75
C ASN A 196 -20.69 1.05 -12.44
N ASP A 197 -21.20 2.12 -11.83
CA ASP A 197 -21.16 3.47 -12.35
C ASP A 197 -21.10 4.52 -11.22
N LYS A 198 -21.15 5.80 -11.58
CA LYS A 198 -21.12 6.93 -10.63
C LYS A 198 -22.29 6.90 -9.64
N ALA A 199 -23.47 6.44 -10.06
CA ALA A 199 -24.64 6.40 -9.19
C ALA A 199 -24.51 5.27 -8.15
N GLY A 200 -24.06 4.09 -8.57
CA GLY A 200 -23.79 2.99 -7.66
C GLY A 200 -22.64 3.29 -6.69
N PHE A 201 -21.61 4.00 -7.15
CA PHE A 201 -20.54 4.49 -6.27
C PHE A 201 -21.06 5.46 -5.21
N ALA A 202 -21.87 6.46 -5.58
CA ALA A 202 -22.44 7.41 -4.63
C ALA A 202 -23.31 6.71 -3.58
N GLN A 203 -24.09 5.69 -3.99
CA GLN A 203 -24.91 4.90 -3.07
C GLN A 203 -24.04 4.03 -2.15
N PHE A 204 -22.97 3.43 -2.67
CA PHE A 204 -21.98 2.70 -1.87
C PHE A 204 -21.35 3.58 -0.79
N CYS A 205 -20.93 4.80 -1.14
CA CYS A 205 -20.39 5.76 -0.18
C CYS A 205 -21.37 6.06 0.94
N LYS A 206 -22.60 6.44 0.58
CA LYS A 206 -23.64 6.77 1.55
C LYS A 206 -23.90 5.62 2.53
N ASP A 207 -23.94 4.40 2.03
CA ASP A 207 -24.23 3.23 2.84
C ASP A 207 -23.03 2.83 3.72
N SER A 208 -21.80 3.00 3.24
CA SER A 208 -20.59 2.79 4.04
C SER A 208 -20.49 3.81 5.17
N ASP A 209 -20.66 5.10 4.86
CA ASP A 209 -20.56 6.20 5.83
C ASP A 209 -21.64 6.07 6.92
N ALA A 210 -22.85 5.64 6.54
CA ALA A 210 -23.95 5.41 7.49
C ALA A 210 -23.71 4.20 8.41
N LEU A 211 -22.94 3.21 7.96
CA LEU A 211 -22.66 1.98 8.70
C LEU A 211 -21.78 2.27 9.93
N ASN A 212 -20.88 3.23 9.82
CA ASN A 212 -19.86 3.52 10.83
C ASN A 212 -20.14 4.79 11.65
N GLU A 213 -21.05 5.67 11.20
CA GLU A 213 -21.31 6.98 11.82
C GLU A 213 -21.54 6.93 13.34
N ALA A 214 -22.29 5.95 13.83
CA ALA A 214 -22.57 5.84 15.26
C ALA A 214 -21.29 5.53 16.06
N GLU A 215 -20.48 4.58 15.59
CA GLU A 215 -19.25 4.17 16.25
C GLU A 215 -18.19 5.27 16.18
N GLU A 216 -18.06 5.96 15.04
CA GLU A 216 -17.15 7.11 14.88
C GLU A 216 -17.44 8.22 15.91
N ARG A 217 -18.72 8.58 16.08
CA ARG A 217 -19.18 9.61 17.03
C ARG A 217 -18.97 9.18 18.49
N ASP A 218 -19.28 7.92 18.81
CA ASP A 218 -19.18 7.40 20.17
C ASP A 218 -17.72 7.30 20.63
N LEU A 219 -16.82 6.93 19.72
CA LEU A 219 -15.38 6.84 20.00
C LEU A 219 -14.68 8.21 20.05
N LYS A 220 -15.34 9.29 19.59
CA LYS A 220 -14.75 10.65 19.44
C LYS A 220 -13.37 10.58 18.79
N PHE A 221 -13.30 9.76 17.75
CA PHE A 221 -12.03 9.37 17.17
C PHE A 221 -11.33 10.56 16.49
N PHE A 222 -12.12 11.45 15.91
CA PHE A 222 -11.63 12.61 15.18
C PHE A 222 -11.69 13.89 16.04
N PRO A 223 -10.69 14.77 15.95
CA PRO A 223 -10.82 16.14 16.43
C PRO A 223 -12.01 16.86 15.79
N PRO A 224 -12.71 17.78 16.50
CA PRO A 224 -13.92 18.43 15.98
C PRO A 224 -13.75 19.18 14.65
N ASP A 225 -12.55 19.70 14.38
CA ASP A 225 -12.20 20.35 13.12
C ASP A 225 -12.06 19.36 11.96
N VAL A 226 -11.54 18.15 12.22
CA VAL A 226 -11.49 17.05 11.25
C VAL A 226 -12.90 16.49 11.00
N GLU A 227 -13.70 16.32 12.05
CA GLU A 227 -15.11 15.89 11.92
C GLU A 227 -15.89 16.82 10.99
N ALA A 228 -15.72 18.14 11.15
CA ALA A 228 -16.38 19.14 10.31
C ALA A 228 -15.95 19.09 8.83
N LEU A 229 -14.74 18.62 8.53
CA LEU A 229 -14.30 18.38 7.15
C LEU A 229 -14.93 17.10 6.60
N MET A 230 -14.93 16.03 7.39
CA MET A 230 -15.45 14.71 7.04
C MET A 230 -16.94 14.73 6.66
N GLU A 231 -17.75 15.59 7.29
CA GLU A 231 -19.17 15.76 6.95
C GLU A 231 -19.44 16.06 5.46
N LYS A 232 -18.45 16.63 4.76
CA LYS A 232 -18.57 17.05 3.35
C LYS A 232 -17.93 16.05 2.38
N VAL A 233 -17.26 15.02 2.90
CA VAL A 233 -16.51 14.05 2.11
C VAL A 233 -17.38 12.83 1.84
N PRO A 234 -17.68 12.47 0.58
CA PRO A 234 -18.32 11.18 0.29
C PRO A 234 -17.31 10.05 0.52
N CYS A 235 -17.77 8.89 1.03
CA CYS A 235 -16.88 7.76 1.31
C CYS A 235 -15.76 8.16 2.29
N ARG A 236 -16.09 8.94 3.33
CA ARG A 236 -15.10 9.54 4.24
C ARG A 236 -14.21 8.48 4.88
N ASP A 237 -14.77 7.32 5.18
CA ASP A 237 -14.05 6.19 5.78
C ASP A 237 -13.00 5.61 4.82
N GLU A 238 -13.31 5.52 3.51
CA GLU A 238 -12.36 4.99 2.54
C GLU A 238 -11.20 5.97 2.30
N PHE A 239 -11.47 7.28 2.32
CA PHE A 239 -10.41 8.30 2.26
C PHE A 239 -9.56 8.32 3.54
N PHE A 240 -10.20 8.17 4.70
CA PHE A 240 -9.48 8.06 5.95
C PHE A 240 -8.57 6.82 5.99
N LYS A 241 -9.09 5.64 5.64
CA LYS A 241 -8.31 4.39 5.50
C LYS A 241 -7.12 4.59 4.58
N TYR A 242 -7.32 5.22 3.43
CA TYR A 242 -6.26 5.52 2.48
C TYR A 242 -5.15 6.35 3.13
N VAL A 243 -5.47 7.50 3.74
CA VAL A 243 -4.44 8.37 4.33
C VAL A 243 -3.79 7.74 5.55
N GLN A 244 -4.56 7.15 6.46
CA GLN A 244 -4.02 6.50 7.65
C GLN A 244 -3.05 5.38 7.26
N TRP A 245 -3.40 4.57 6.26
CA TRP A 245 -2.52 3.50 5.78
C TRP A 245 -1.22 4.07 5.22
N HIS A 246 -1.27 5.16 4.44
CA HIS A 246 -0.06 5.80 3.91
C HIS A 246 0.77 6.48 5.01
N ASN A 247 0.14 7.08 6.03
CA ASN A 247 0.82 7.61 7.21
C ASN A 247 1.62 6.51 7.91
N LEU A 248 0.96 5.39 8.22
CA LEU A 248 1.59 4.25 8.89
C LEU A 248 2.69 3.60 8.04
N ALA A 249 2.56 3.58 6.71
CA ALA A 249 3.61 3.10 5.83
C ALA A 249 4.89 3.96 5.90
N PHE A 250 4.76 5.29 5.98
CA PHE A 250 5.91 6.16 6.19
C PHE A 250 6.51 6.01 7.59
N GLU A 251 5.67 5.99 8.63
CA GLU A 251 6.12 5.79 10.01
C GLU A 251 6.83 4.45 10.19
N GLU A 252 6.36 3.39 9.53
CA GLU A 252 6.98 2.07 9.55
C GLU A 252 8.37 2.08 8.90
N GLY A 253 8.51 2.79 7.78
CA GLY A 253 9.81 3.00 7.15
C GLY A 253 10.80 3.68 8.09
N ASP A 254 10.37 4.74 8.78
CA ASP A 254 11.19 5.49 9.74
C ASP A 254 11.50 4.66 11.00
N TYR A 255 10.51 3.95 11.54
CA TYR A 255 10.62 3.14 12.75
C TYR A 255 11.63 1.99 12.59
N ARG A 256 11.71 1.41 11.39
CA ARG A 256 12.59 0.29 11.05
C ARG A 256 13.88 0.68 10.36
N ASP A 257 14.10 1.97 10.09
CA ASP A 257 15.23 2.47 9.30
C ASP A 257 15.33 1.76 7.93
N LEU A 258 14.19 1.57 7.26
CA LEU A 258 14.15 0.92 5.95
C LEU A 258 14.61 1.88 4.86
N SER A 259 15.39 1.35 3.92
CA SER A 259 15.54 2.04 2.63
C SER A 259 14.18 2.11 1.96
N HIS A 260 13.73 3.32 1.62
CA HIS A 260 12.35 3.57 1.19
C HIS A 260 12.31 4.14 -0.24
N ASN A 261 11.54 3.51 -1.12
CA ASN A 261 11.32 3.95 -2.50
C ASN A 261 9.83 4.17 -2.78
N VAL A 262 9.44 5.43 -2.94
CA VAL A 262 8.07 5.77 -3.35
C VAL A 262 7.93 5.60 -4.86
N VAL A 263 6.97 4.77 -5.26
CA VAL A 263 6.56 4.50 -6.64
C VAL A 263 5.16 5.05 -6.84
N TYR A 264 4.99 5.86 -7.87
CA TYR A 264 3.69 6.42 -8.22
C TYR A 264 3.10 5.61 -9.37
N TYR A 265 1.91 5.05 -9.17
CA TYR A 265 1.26 4.18 -10.15
C TYR A 265 1.09 4.85 -11.51
N GLU A 266 0.73 6.14 -11.51
CA GLU A 266 0.51 6.95 -12.71
C GLU A 266 1.81 7.35 -13.42
N ASP A 267 2.99 7.20 -12.81
CA ASP A 267 4.26 7.46 -13.51
C ASP A 267 4.57 6.37 -14.57
N PHE A 268 3.82 5.26 -14.57
CA PHE A 268 3.85 4.25 -15.64
C PHE A 268 2.87 4.51 -16.78
N ASP A 269 2.06 5.57 -16.67
CA ASP A 269 1.17 5.98 -17.75
C ASP A 269 1.95 6.73 -18.83
N GLY A 270 2.14 6.11 -19.99
CA GLY A 270 2.81 6.74 -21.14
C GLY A 270 2.07 7.96 -21.68
N GLU A 271 0.76 8.09 -21.43
CA GLU A 271 -0.04 9.23 -21.88
C GLU A 271 0.10 10.45 -20.97
N SER A 272 0.60 10.26 -19.74
CA SER A 272 0.77 11.34 -18.76
C SER A 272 1.96 12.28 -19.05
N GLY A 273 2.72 12.01 -20.12
CA GLY A 273 3.96 12.71 -20.44
C GLY A 273 5.12 12.36 -19.49
N LYS A 274 4.92 11.38 -18.61
CA LYS A 274 5.98 10.76 -17.82
C LYS A 274 6.72 9.73 -18.65
N ASP A 275 7.93 9.40 -18.21
CA ASP A 275 8.76 8.37 -18.81
C ASP A 275 8.68 7.11 -17.94
N PRO A 276 7.88 6.09 -18.32
CA PRO A 276 7.78 4.84 -17.58
C PRO A 276 9.13 4.14 -17.41
N GLY A 277 10.06 4.34 -18.37
CA GLY A 277 11.41 3.79 -18.32
C GLY A 277 12.20 4.31 -17.12
N GLN A 278 12.06 5.60 -16.77
CA GLN A 278 12.72 6.17 -15.58
C GLN A 278 12.14 5.61 -14.28
N ALA A 279 10.83 5.46 -14.19
CA ALA A 279 10.19 4.86 -13.01
C ALA A 279 10.67 3.41 -12.81
N MET A 280 10.77 2.66 -13.90
CA MET A 280 11.27 1.28 -13.89
C MET A 280 12.76 1.18 -13.59
N GLN A 281 13.60 2.04 -14.19
CA GLN A 281 15.03 2.07 -13.91
C GLN A 281 15.27 2.35 -12.42
N LYS A 282 14.58 3.35 -11.86
CA LYS A 282 14.67 3.68 -10.43
C LYS A 282 14.25 2.50 -9.54
N LEU A 283 13.18 1.78 -9.91
CA LEU A 283 12.74 0.59 -9.19
C LEU A 283 13.77 -0.54 -9.29
N GLY A 284 14.30 -0.81 -10.48
CA GLY A 284 15.28 -1.87 -10.72
C GLY A 284 16.59 -1.64 -9.98
N VAL A 285 17.15 -0.43 -10.06
CA VAL A 285 18.35 -0.06 -9.29
C VAL A 285 18.08 -0.18 -7.79
N PHE A 286 16.93 0.31 -7.32
CA PHE A 286 16.58 0.21 -5.90
C PHE A 286 16.48 -1.24 -5.41
N LEU A 287 16.04 -2.18 -6.26
CA LEU A 287 15.92 -3.60 -5.94
C LEU A 287 17.17 -4.43 -6.29
N ASN A 288 18.26 -3.79 -6.72
CA ASN A 288 19.46 -4.47 -7.23
C ASN A 288 19.17 -5.42 -8.41
N LEU A 289 18.15 -5.08 -9.20
CA LEU A 289 17.81 -5.78 -10.44
C LEU A 289 18.52 -5.14 -11.63
N LEU A 290 19.02 -3.92 -11.51
CA LEU A 290 19.72 -3.19 -12.56
C LEU A 290 20.93 -2.47 -11.97
N GLU A 291 21.96 -2.28 -12.77
CA GLU A 291 23.07 -1.39 -12.45
C GLU A 291 22.72 0.06 -12.79
N GLU A 292 23.40 1.01 -12.14
CA GLU A 292 23.25 2.43 -12.50
C GLU A 292 23.70 2.66 -13.95
N GLY A 293 22.80 3.22 -14.77
CA GLY A 293 23.06 3.51 -16.18
C GLY A 293 22.63 2.39 -17.14
N ASP A 294 22.12 1.27 -16.65
CA ASP A 294 21.53 0.24 -17.51
C ASP A 294 20.37 0.81 -18.33
N THR A 295 20.38 0.55 -19.63
CA THR A 295 19.26 0.85 -20.52
C THR A 295 18.26 -0.29 -20.47
N VAL A 296 17.05 0.00 -19.99
CA VAL A 296 15.98 -1.00 -19.89
C VAL A 296 15.23 -1.07 -21.22
N GLU A 297 15.51 -2.09 -22.04
CA GLU A 297 14.64 -2.46 -23.16
C GLU A 297 13.56 -3.40 -22.64
N ILE A 298 12.38 -2.87 -22.34
CA ILE A 298 11.33 -3.66 -21.68
C ILE A 298 10.53 -4.39 -22.75
N LYS A 299 10.83 -5.67 -22.95
CA LYS A 299 10.01 -6.57 -23.76
C LYS A 299 8.89 -7.12 -22.88
N GLY A 300 7.66 -7.17 -23.43
CA GLY A 300 6.52 -7.76 -22.73
C GLY A 300 6.01 -6.96 -21.53
N MET A 301 6.10 -5.62 -21.54
CA MET A 301 5.44 -4.82 -20.50
C MET A 301 3.96 -5.20 -20.40
N PRO A 302 3.43 -5.46 -19.20
CA PRO A 302 1.99 -5.51 -19.04
C PRO A 302 1.41 -4.19 -19.53
N GLU A 303 0.35 -4.27 -20.34
CA GLU A 303 -0.40 -3.11 -20.76
C GLU A 303 -0.75 -2.27 -19.52
N PHE A 304 -0.26 -1.03 -19.46
CA PHE A 304 -0.67 -0.12 -18.41
C PHE A 304 -2.14 0.18 -18.62
N ARG A 305 -2.96 -0.49 -17.82
CA ARG A 305 -4.36 -0.15 -17.70
C ARG A 305 -4.41 1.03 -16.76
N GLY A 306 -4.17 2.21 -17.33
CA GLY A 306 -4.55 3.48 -16.76
C GLY A 306 -6.02 3.38 -16.46
N ALA A 307 -6.33 2.96 -15.25
CA ALA A 307 -7.70 2.85 -14.81
C ALA A 307 -8.18 4.28 -14.69
N SER A 308 -8.70 4.79 -15.83
CA SER A 308 -9.65 5.88 -16.01
C SER A 308 -9.60 6.83 -14.83
N MET A 309 -8.89 7.96 -14.95
CA MET A 309 -8.91 9.02 -13.95
C MET A 309 -10.34 9.20 -13.45
N TYR A 310 -10.66 8.68 -12.26
CA TYR A 310 -12.05 8.55 -11.81
C TYR A 310 -12.56 9.86 -11.22
N HIS A 311 -11.90 10.97 -11.53
CA HIS A 311 -12.26 12.32 -11.11
C HIS A 311 -13.72 12.65 -11.49
N SER A 312 -14.23 12.10 -12.60
CA SER A 312 -15.62 12.27 -13.02
C SER A 312 -16.65 11.65 -12.06
N TYR A 313 -16.25 10.80 -11.11
CA TYR A 313 -17.12 10.25 -10.07
C TYR A 313 -17.46 11.27 -8.98
N TYR A 314 -16.72 12.36 -8.91
CA TYR A 314 -16.88 13.40 -7.90
C TYR A 314 -17.37 14.70 -8.54
N THR A 315 -17.94 15.59 -7.74
CA THR A 315 -18.12 17.00 -8.12
C THR A 315 -16.86 17.80 -7.76
N GLU A 316 -16.74 19.02 -8.28
CA GLU A 316 -15.65 19.93 -7.89
C GLU A 316 -15.68 20.23 -6.38
N GLU A 317 -16.88 20.43 -5.83
CA GLU A 317 -17.08 20.66 -4.38
C GLU A 317 -16.63 19.45 -3.55
N GLN A 318 -17.02 18.23 -3.94
CA GLN A 318 -16.57 17.01 -3.28
C GLN A 318 -15.05 16.86 -3.38
N THR A 319 -14.48 17.14 -4.55
CA THR A 319 -13.02 17.08 -4.77
C THR A 319 -12.28 18.05 -3.85
N ALA A 320 -12.75 19.30 -3.74
CA ALA A 320 -12.17 20.28 -2.84
C ALA A 320 -12.29 19.86 -1.36
N ALA A 321 -13.45 19.32 -0.96
CA ALA A 321 -13.67 18.83 0.40
C ALA A 321 -12.76 17.62 0.73
N ILE A 322 -12.62 16.68 -0.21
CA ILE A 322 -11.69 15.55 -0.09
C ILE A 322 -10.27 16.07 0.13
N TRP A 323 -9.76 16.96 -0.73
CA TRP A 323 -8.38 17.45 -0.59
C TRP A 323 -8.14 18.19 0.72
N ALA A 324 -9.08 19.02 1.18
CA ALA A 324 -8.98 19.69 2.48
C ALA A 324 -8.93 18.69 3.64
N PHE A 325 -9.74 17.62 3.56
CA PHE A 325 -9.71 16.54 4.55
C PHE A 325 -8.39 15.76 4.53
N LEU A 326 -7.92 15.35 3.34
CA LEU A 326 -6.66 14.62 3.19
C LEU A 326 -5.48 15.43 3.74
N GLU A 327 -5.43 16.73 3.46
CA GLU A 327 -4.39 17.64 3.98
C GLU A 327 -4.41 17.71 5.51
N ALA A 328 -5.59 17.77 6.12
CA ALA A 328 -5.75 17.88 7.56
C ALA A 328 -5.31 16.62 8.33
N VAL A 329 -5.43 15.43 7.72
CA VAL A 329 -5.15 14.14 8.39
C VAL A 329 -3.86 13.47 7.93
N ALA A 330 -3.24 13.95 6.86
CA ALA A 330 -1.98 13.41 6.36
C ALA A 330 -0.78 13.88 7.20
N LEU A 331 0.16 12.97 7.43
CA LEU A 331 1.51 13.35 7.86
C LEU A 331 2.18 14.21 6.77
N PRO A 332 3.16 15.06 7.11
CA PRO A 332 3.89 15.85 6.11
C PRO A 332 4.49 15.03 4.97
N SER A 333 5.01 13.82 5.26
CA SER A 333 5.55 12.87 4.28
C SER A 333 4.47 12.32 3.35
N THR A 334 3.32 11.94 3.90
CA THR A 334 2.14 11.50 3.16
C THR A 334 1.61 12.62 2.27
N TRP A 335 1.41 13.82 2.83
CA TRP A 335 0.89 14.97 2.08
C TRP A 335 1.78 15.35 0.91
N LYS A 336 3.10 15.46 1.14
CA LYS A 336 4.09 15.71 0.08
C LYS A 336 3.96 14.71 -1.08
N THR A 337 3.63 13.48 -0.75
CA THR A 337 3.51 12.38 -1.70
C THR A 337 2.18 12.42 -2.47
N ILE A 338 1.05 12.67 -1.81
CA ILE A 338 -0.28 12.63 -2.46
C ILE A 338 -0.71 13.98 -3.06
N ALA A 339 -0.19 15.10 -2.59
CA ALA A 339 -0.57 16.44 -3.08
C ALA A 339 -0.23 16.65 -4.57
N ARG A 340 0.70 15.87 -5.12
CA ARG A 340 1.02 15.91 -6.56
C ARG A 340 -0.20 15.62 -7.46
N TYR A 341 -1.18 14.87 -6.94
CA TYR A 341 -2.39 14.47 -7.68
C TYR A 341 -3.47 15.56 -7.70
N GLN A 342 -3.37 16.58 -6.84
CA GLN A 342 -4.37 17.65 -6.72
C GLN A 342 -4.60 18.39 -8.05
N ASN A 343 -3.56 18.53 -8.88
CA ASN A 343 -3.61 19.29 -10.12
C ASN A 343 -3.96 18.44 -11.37
N LEU A 344 -4.12 17.12 -11.24
CA LEU A 344 -4.39 16.28 -12.41
C LEU A 344 -5.81 16.45 -12.98
N GLY A 345 -6.74 17.02 -12.21
CA GLY A 345 -8.11 17.29 -12.65
C GLY A 345 -8.28 18.52 -13.56
N GLY A 346 -7.25 19.37 -13.71
CA GLY A 346 -7.38 20.68 -14.38
C GLY A 346 -7.30 20.67 -15.90
N ASN A 347 -6.90 19.56 -16.53
CA ASN A 347 -6.63 19.49 -17.98
C ASN A 347 -7.61 18.60 -18.77
N VAL A 348 -8.73 18.17 -18.17
CA VAL A 348 -9.77 17.42 -18.87
C VAL A 348 -10.91 18.38 -19.21
N ALA A 349 -10.71 19.19 -20.26
CA ALA A 349 -11.73 20.05 -20.86
C ALA A 349 -12.09 19.55 -22.27
#